data_AF-A0A917LL48-F1
#
_entry.id   AF-A0A917LL48-F1
#
_cell.length_a   1.000
_cell.length_b   1.000
_cell.length_c   1.000
_cell.angle_alpha   90.00
_cell.angle_beta   90.00
_cell.angle_gamma   90.00
#
_symmetry.space_group_name_H-M   'P 1'
#
loop_
_entity.id
_entity.type
_entity.pdbx_description
1 polymer ?
#
loop_
_entity_poly.entity_id
_entity_poly.type
_entity_poly.pdbx_seq_one_letter_code
_entity_poly.pdbx_strand_id
1 'polypeptide(L)'
;MKKKVFFLLLSAIILSCSNDDDSSNIQNGFSVNGSDYYTNYAYNRADLRSIIFSSADKTLDSYTEVRGRFEIDNSDGNLVPGIYSTNNGLIHGVVQFDKNIIKEDGDFVSFGDTLGFTCCAETNSNNFQSGSATINSIEYNSDGRFTYINIDYTFNWDGIEINGNYNGEVDYMP
;
A
#
# COMPACT_ATOMS: atom_id res chain seq x y z
N MET A 1 7.82 -61.97 43.50
CA MET A 1 6.85 -61.05 42.87
C MET A 1 6.93 -59.69 43.54
N LYS A 2 7.33 -58.65 42.79
CA LYS A 2 6.87 -57.25 42.91
C LYS A 2 7.57 -56.47 41.78
N LYS A 3 6.76 -56.08 40.79
CA LYS A 3 7.13 -55.34 39.59
C LYS A 3 7.62 -53.94 40.00
N LYS A 4 8.69 -53.43 39.39
CA LYS A 4 8.96 -51.98 39.34
C LYS A 4 8.92 -51.56 37.89
N VAL A 5 7.92 -50.75 37.61
CA VAL A 5 7.54 -50.18 36.32
C VAL A 5 8.60 -49.15 35.92
N PHE A 6 9.15 -49.31 34.71
CA PHE A 6 10.03 -48.33 34.09
C PHE A 6 9.13 -47.20 33.56
N PHE A 7 9.19 -46.02 34.18
CA PHE A 7 8.47 -44.84 33.70
C PHE A 7 9.27 -44.25 32.54
N LEU A 8 8.75 -44.42 31.32
CA LEU A 8 9.26 -43.78 30.12
C LEU A 8 8.65 -42.36 30.09
N LEU A 9 9.45 -41.34 30.41
CA LEU A 9 9.06 -39.95 30.19
C LEU A 9 8.97 -39.73 28.67
N LEU A 10 7.74 -39.72 28.16
CA LEU A 10 7.46 -39.26 26.81
C LEU A 10 7.49 -37.72 26.86
N SER A 11 8.61 -37.12 26.49
CA SER A 11 8.66 -35.69 26.18
C SER A 11 7.80 -35.45 24.94
N ALA A 12 6.54 -35.07 25.16
CA ALA A 12 5.71 -34.47 24.15
C ALA A 12 6.40 -33.16 23.74
N ILE A 13 7.15 -33.21 22.63
CA ILE A 13 7.51 -32.03 21.88
C ILE A 13 6.17 -31.46 21.42
N ILE A 14 5.68 -30.47 22.16
CA ILE A 14 4.66 -29.57 21.64
C ILE A 14 5.38 -28.81 20.54
N LEU A 15 5.28 -29.33 19.31
CA LEU A 15 5.39 -28.52 18.11
C LEU A 15 4.34 -27.43 18.29
N SER A 16 4.78 -26.26 18.74
CA SER A 16 4.02 -25.05 18.54
C SER A 16 3.91 -24.88 17.03
N CYS A 17 2.85 -25.43 16.45
CA CYS A 17 2.32 -24.93 15.19
C CYS A 17 2.06 -23.45 15.45
N SER A 18 2.89 -22.56 14.90
CA SER A 18 2.46 -21.17 14.72
C SER A 18 1.26 -21.26 13.81
N ASN A 19 0.08 -21.10 14.41
CA ASN A 19 -1.17 -21.07 13.70
C ASN A 19 -1.09 -19.99 12.62
N ASP A 20 -1.37 -20.46 11.42
CA ASP A 20 -2.11 -19.80 10.37
C ASP A 20 -1.56 -18.45 9.91
N ASP A 21 -0.88 -18.53 8.77
CA ASP A 21 -0.85 -17.54 7.70
C ASP A 21 -2.28 -17.14 7.26
N ASP A 22 -3.09 -16.61 8.19
CA ASP A 22 -4.16 -15.69 7.85
C ASP A 22 -3.49 -14.35 7.53
N SER A 23 -2.71 -14.34 6.44
CA SER A 23 -2.52 -13.10 5.70
C SER A 23 -3.92 -12.72 5.24
N SER A 24 -4.57 -11.88 6.04
CA SER A 24 -5.78 -11.21 5.62
C SER A 24 -5.39 -10.51 4.32
N ASN A 25 -5.85 -11.04 3.19
CA ASN A 25 -5.65 -10.38 1.91
C ASN A 25 -6.52 -9.13 2.01
N ILE A 26 -5.94 -8.03 2.47
CA ILE A 26 -6.63 -6.74 2.58
C ILE A 26 -7.16 -6.44 1.19
N GLN A 27 -8.48 -6.51 1.01
CA GLN A 27 -9.09 -6.11 -0.23
C GLN A 27 -9.05 -4.59 -0.29
N ASN A 28 -8.26 -4.04 -1.21
CA ASN A 28 -8.05 -2.60 -1.40
C ASN A 28 -7.55 -1.89 -0.14
N GLY A 29 -6.24 -1.81 0.01
CA GLY A 29 -5.59 -1.25 1.19
C GLY A 29 -4.10 -1.57 1.24
N PHE A 30 -3.52 -1.36 2.40
CA PHE A 30 -2.11 -1.68 2.68
C PHE A 30 -1.90 -2.07 4.13
N SER A 31 -0.89 -2.91 4.38
CA SER A 31 -0.39 -3.24 5.70
C SER A 31 0.94 -2.53 5.94
N VAL A 32 1.15 -2.01 7.15
CA VAL A 32 2.43 -1.44 7.60
C VAL A 32 2.94 -2.27 8.77
N ASN A 33 4.02 -3.04 8.56
CA ASN A 33 4.56 -3.96 9.56
C ASN A 33 3.48 -4.87 10.21
N GLY A 34 2.48 -5.32 9.44
CA GLY A 34 1.38 -6.17 9.90
C GLY A 34 0.17 -5.43 10.48
N SER A 35 0.15 -4.09 10.46
CA SER A 35 -1.04 -3.29 10.80
C SER A 35 -1.79 -2.88 9.53
N ASP A 36 -3.05 -3.30 9.42
CA ASP A 36 -3.82 -3.19 8.18
C ASP A 36 -4.62 -1.87 8.09
N TYR A 37 -4.66 -1.29 6.89
CA TYR A 37 -5.34 -0.06 6.57
C TYR A 37 -6.10 -0.19 5.25
N TYR A 38 -7.38 0.20 5.23
CA TYR A 38 -8.24 0.09 4.05
C TYR A 38 -8.22 1.36 3.20
N THR A 39 -8.27 1.22 1.88
CA THR A 39 -8.38 2.32 0.92
C THR A 39 -9.43 2.00 -0.14
N ASN A 40 -10.66 2.49 0.06
CA ASN A 40 -11.80 2.16 -0.80
C ASN A 40 -11.82 2.93 -2.13
N TYR A 41 -11.11 4.04 -2.22
CA TYR A 41 -11.13 4.96 -3.36
C TYR A 41 -9.72 5.09 -3.96
N ALA A 42 -9.65 5.23 -5.27
CA ALA A 42 -8.42 5.58 -5.98
C ALA A 42 -8.63 6.85 -6.81
N TYR A 43 -7.61 7.69 -6.84
CA TYR A 43 -7.60 8.92 -7.61
C TYR A 43 -6.33 9.02 -8.42
N ASN A 44 -6.42 9.57 -9.63
CA ASN A 44 -5.26 9.99 -10.39
C ASN A 44 -5.15 11.52 -10.48
N ARG A 45 -3.93 12.01 -10.33
CA ARG A 45 -3.58 13.42 -10.60
C ARG A 45 -2.70 13.47 -11.84
N ALA A 46 -3.28 13.93 -12.96
CA ALA A 46 -2.63 13.86 -14.26
C ALA A 46 -1.38 14.74 -14.39
N ASP A 47 -1.29 15.82 -13.63
CA ASP A 47 -0.13 16.72 -13.61
C ASP A 47 1.11 16.08 -12.97
N LEU A 48 0.93 15.11 -12.07
CA LEU A 48 1.99 14.50 -11.28
C LEU A 48 2.18 13.00 -11.51
N ARG A 49 1.41 12.39 -12.44
CA ARG A 49 1.37 10.92 -12.65
C ARG A 49 1.22 10.17 -11.31
N SER A 50 0.49 10.79 -10.39
CA SER A 50 0.37 10.35 -9.01
C SER A 50 -0.90 9.55 -8.86
N ILE A 51 -0.77 8.37 -8.26
CA ILE A 51 -1.88 7.53 -7.86
C ILE A 51 -2.07 7.71 -6.36
N ILE A 52 -3.30 7.97 -5.95
CA ILE A 52 -3.66 8.16 -4.55
C ILE A 52 -4.75 7.18 -4.18
N PHE A 53 -4.46 6.30 -3.22
CA PHE A 53 -5.43 5.41 -2.60
C PHE A 53 -5.90 6.03 -1.29
N SER A 54 -7.21 6.12 -1.07
CA SER A 54 -7.80 6.74 0.11
C SER A 54 -8.91 5.87 0.71
N SER A 55 -9.05 5.91 2.03
CA SER A 55 -10.19 5.31 2.73
C SER A 55 -11.49 6.13 2.60
N ALA A 56 -11.43 7.36 2.09
CA ALA A 56 -12.55 8.29 2.01
C ALA A 56 -12.79 8.86 0.60
N ASP A 57 -14.05 9.19 0.35
CA ASP A 57 -14.46 9.97 -0.81
C ASP A 57 -14.01 11.43 -0.63
N LYS A 58 -13.12 11.90 -1.50
CA LYS A 58 -12.51 13.23 -1.42
C LYS A 58 -13.43 14.35 -1.90
N THR A 59 -14.59 14.01 -2.47
CA THR A 59 -15.64 14.99 -2.81
C THR A 59 -16.42 15.44 -1.58
N LEU A 60 -16.31 14.73 -0.45
CA LEU A 60 -16.95 15.10 0.81
C LEU A 60 -16.28 16.30 1.47
N ASP A 61 -17.08 17.15 2.12
CA ASP A 61 -16.59 18.31 2.86
C ASP A 61 -15.92 17.94 4.18
N SER A 62 -16.33 16.80 4.78
CA SER A 62 -15.77 16.32 6.05
C SER A 62 -15.49 14.82 5.99
N TYR A 63 -14.27 14.41 6.35
CA TYR A 63 -13.87 13.01 6.43
C TYR A 63 -12.63 12.83 7.32
N THR A 64 -12.42 11.59 7.79
CA THR A 64 -11.12 11.11 8.26
C THR A 64 -10.62 10.07 7.28
N GLU A 65 -9.40 10.25 6.76
CA GLU A 65 -8.82 9.33 5.78
C GLU A 65 -7.51 8.69 6.23
N VAL A 66 -7.32 7.46 5.76
CA VAL A 66 -6.04 6.82 5.55
C VAL A 66 -5.69 6.95 4.07
N ARG A 67 -4.42 7.24 3.75
CA ARG A 67 -3.99 7.56 2.40
C ARG A 67 -2.66 6.91 2.07
N GLY A 68 -2.58 6.24 0.92
CA GLY A 68 -1.34 5.88 0.24
C GLY A 68 -1.19 6.68 -1.05
N ARG A 69 0.00 7.17 -1.34
CA ARG A 69 0.30 7.95 -2.54
C ARG A 69 1.69 7.63 -3.05
N PHE A 70 1.81 7.45 -4.35
CA PHE A 70 3.10 7.40 -5.04
C PHE A 70 2.96 7.85 -6.50
N GLU A 71 4.09 8.11 -7.14
CA GLU A 71 4.18 8.54 -8.54
C GLU A 71 4.74 7.38 -9.38
N ILE A 72 4.04 7.06 -10.47
CA ILE A 72 4.47 6.05 -11.44
C ILE A 72 4.63 6.70 -12.80
N ASP A 73 5.78 6.51 -13.43
CA ASP A 73 6.04 6.94 -14.78
C ASP A 73 6.04 5.77 -15.78
N ASN A 74 5.65 6.06 -17.02
CA ASN A 74 6.02 5.29 -18.18
C ASN A 74 6.63 6.23 -19.23
N SER A 75 7.89 5.98 -19.60
CA SER A 75 8.62 6.74 -20.62
C SER A 75 7.92 6.76 -21.98
N ASP A 76 7.10 5.74 -22.25
CA ASP A 76 6.47 5.52 -23.56
C ASP A 76 5.03 6.06 -23.62
N GLY A 77 4.56 6.75 -22.57
CA GLY A 77 3.24 7.39 -22.53
C GLY A 77 2.33 6.80 -21.45
N ASN A 78 1.26 6.12 -21.87
CA ASN A 78 0.25 5.57 -20.96
C ASN A 78 0.84 4.44 -20.10
N LEU A 79 0.42 4.33 -18.84
CA LEU A 79 0.71 3.16 -18.01
C LEU A 79 0.13 1.89 -18.66
N VAL A 80 0.92 0.84 -18.69
CA VAL A 80 0.54 -0.49 -19.20
C VAL A 80 0.73 -1.53 -18.11
N PRO A 81 0.10 -2.73 -18.21
CA PRO A 81 0.39 -3.81 -17.29
C PRO A 81 1.89 -4.15 -17.28
N GLY A 82 2.46 -4.30 -16.08
CA GLY A 82 3.91 -4.47 -15.91
C GLY A 82 4.42 -4.08 -14.53
N ILE A 83 5.74 -4.23 -14.35
CA ILE A 83 6.43 -3.93 -13.09
C ILE A 83 7.13 -2.57 -13.17
N TYR A 84 6.79 -1.70 -12.23
CA TYR A 84 7.33 -0.36 -12.04
C TYR A 84 8.11 -0.34 -10.75
N SER A 85 9.33 0.21 -10.74
CA SER A 85 10.17 0.18 -9.55
C SER A 85 11.06 1.41 -9.45
N THR A 86 11.64 1.59 -8.28
CA THR A 86 12.67 2.62 -8.08
C THR A 86 13.97 2.26 -8.82
N ASN A 87 14.26 0.97 -9.00
CA ASN A 87 15.46 0.48 -9.69
C ASN A 87 15.47 0.78 -11.20
N ASN A 88 14.31 0.82 -11.86
CA ASN A 88 14.19 1.23 -13.25
C ASN A 88 13.74 2.69 -13.41
N GLY A 89 13.71 3.46 -12.31
CA GLY A 89 13.35 4.88 -12.30
C GLY A 89 11.88 5.16 -12.61
N LEU A 90 11.03 4.14 -12.67
CA LEU A 90 9.61 4.28 -13.00
C LEU A 90 8.73 4.55 -11.78
N ILE A 91 9.26 4.38 -10.57
CA ILE A 91 8.72 4.97 -9.34
C ILE A 91 9.72 6.02 -8.87
N HIS A 92 9.25 7.26 -8.71
CA HIS A 92 10.09 8.41 -8.37
C HIS A 92 9.33 9.41 -7.50
N GLY A 93 10.00 10.48 -7.08
CA GLY A 93 9.39 11.59 -6.36
C GLY A 93 8.85 11.16 -5.00
N VAL A 94 7.62 11.56 -4.69
CA VAL A 94 7.01 11.33 -3.38
C VAL A 94 6.40 9.93 -3.29
N VAL A 95 6.77 9.20 -2.24
CA VAL A 95 6.04 8.02 -1.76
C VAL A 95 5.61 8.32 -0.33
N GLN A 96 4.32 8.23 -0.04
CA GLN A 96 3.74 8.66 1.21
C GLN A 96 2.56 7.79 1.63
N PHE A 97 2.56 7.40 2.90
CA PHE A 97 1.47 6.70 3.56
C PHE A 97 1.18 7.40 4.88
N ASP A 98 -0.07 7.85 5.08
CA ASP A 98 -0.50 8.54 6.28
C ASP A 98 -1.84 8.00 6.78
N LYS A 99 -2.12 8.15 8.07
CA LYS A 99 -3.44 7.91 8.66
C LYS A 99 -3.93 9.13 9.42
N ASN A 100 -5.21 9.17 9.77
CA ASN A 100 -5.80 10.25 10.57
C ASN A 100 -5.65 11.64 9.92
N ILE A 101 -5.66 11.70 8.58
CA ILE A 101 -5.85 12.97 7.86
C ILE A 101 -7.31 13.37 8.10
N ILE A 102 -7.56 14.61 8.51
CA ILE A 102 -8.91 15.07 8.87
C ILE A 102 -9.23 16.33 8.08
N LYS A 103 -10.37 16.27 7.38
CA LYS A 103 -11.00 17.41 6.73
C LYS A 103 -12.33 17.69 7.44
N GLU A 104 -12.61 18.95 7.75
CA GLU A 104 -13.85 19.41 8.36
C GLU A 104 -14.31 20.68 7.63
N ASP A 105 -15.57 20.70 7.19
CA ASP A 105 -16.22 21.84 6.55
C ASP A 105 -15.42 22.44 5.37
N GLY A 106 -14.75 21.58 4.60
CA GLY A 106 -13.95 21.98 3.44
C GLY A 106 -12.46 22.14 3.72
N ASP A 107 -12.05 22.26 4.99
CA ASP A 107 -10.67 22.58 5.38
C ASP A 107 -9.95 21.40 6.02
N PHE A 108 -8.65 21.25 5.74
CA PHE A 108 -7.80 20.29 6.43
C PHE A 108 -7.44 20.79 7.82
N VAL A 109 -7.93 20.10 8.85
CA VAL A 109 -7.60 20.38 10.26
C VAL A 109 -6.44 19.50 10.77
N SER A 110 -6.15 18.39 10.07
CA SER A 110 -4.99 17.53 10.32
C SER A 110 -4.46 16.94 9.02
N PHE A 111 -3.13 16.94 8.84
CA PHE A 111 -2.45 16.23 7.76
C PHE A 111 -2.05 14.80 8.12
N GLY A 112 -2.48 14.32 9.29
CA GLY A 112 -2.33 12.94 9.72
C GLY A 112 -0.98 12.57 10.34
N ASP A 113 -0.90 11.32 10.76
CA ASP A 113 0.30 10.64 11.23
C ASP A 113 0.97 9.92 10.06
N THR A 114 2.24 10.21 9.81
CA THR A 114 3.01 9.55 8.76
C THR A 114 3.37 8.12 9.16
N LEU A 115 3.02 7.17 8.31
CA LEU A 115 3.37 5.75 8.42
C LEU A 115 4.61 5.40 7.61
N GLY A 116 4.83 6.10 6.49
CA GLY A 116 6.03 5.97 5.65
C GLY A 116 6.11 7.16 4.70
N PHE A 117 7.30 7.74 4.54
CA PHE A 117 7.48 8.93 3.71
C PHE A 117 8.88 8.99 3.11
N THR A 118 8.94 9.37 1.84
CA THR A 118 10.14 9.89 1.20
C THR A 118 9.73 10.94 0.18
N CYS A 119 10.50 12.02 0.06
CA CYS A 119 10.25 13.06 -0.94
C CYS A 119 10.90 12.75 -2.29
N CYS A 120 11.87 11.83 -2.32
CA CYS A 120 12.69 11.50 -3.50
C CYS A 120 13.03 10.00 -3.49
N ALA A 121 12.08 9.17 -3.91
CA ALA A 121 12.22 7.71 -3.96
C ALA A 121 13.45 7.25 -4.76
N GLU A 122 13.81 7.98 -5.81
CA GLU A 122 14.96 7.70 -6.68
C GLU A 122 16.32 7.96 -6.02
N THR A 123 16.36 8.75 -4.94
CA THR A 123 17.59 9.08 -4.21
C THR A 123 17.72 8.35 -2.87
N ASN A 124 16.77 7.47 -2.54
CA ASN A 124 16.73 6.75 -1.26
C ASN A 124 16.76 7.68 -0.04
N SER A 125 16.07 8.84 -0.13
CA SER A 125 15.96 9.78 0.99
C SER A 125 15.09 9.23 2.13
N ASN A 126 15.23 9.80 3.34
CA ASN A 126 14.39 9.46 4.50
C ASN A 126 14.43 7.98 4.91
N ASN A 127 15.57 7.30 4.76
CA ASN A 127 15.75 5.86 5.01
C ASN A 127 14.93 4.95 4.07
N PHE A 128 14.40 5.49 2.98
CA PHE A 128 13.77 4.70 1.94
C PHE A 128 14.80 3.81 1.24
N GLN A 129 14.45 2.55 1.02
CA GLN A 129 15.35 1.54 0.45
C GLN A 129 14.90 1.10 -0.94
N SER A 130 13.60 0.87 -1.13
CA SER A 130 13.06 0.40 -2.41
C SER A 130 11.54 0.56 -2.50
N GLY A 131 11.05 0.62 -3.73
CA GLY A 131 9.62 0.57 -4.05
C GLY A 131 9.38 -0.19 -5.35
N SER A 132 8.29 -0.94 -5.39
CA SER A 132 7.82 -1.67 -6.56
C SER A 132 6.30 -1.68 -6.62
N ALA A 133 5.74 -1.57 -7.82
CA ALA A 133 4.33 -1.72 -8.09
C ALA A 133 4.13 -2.57 -9.35
N THR A 134 3.23 -3.54 -9.29
CA THR A 134 2.84 -4.40 -10.41
C THR A 134 1.43 -4.01 -10.83
N ILE A 135 1.30 -3.41 -12.02
CA ILE A 135 -0.01 -3.18 -12.62
C ILE A 135 -0.42 -4.47 -13.32
N ASN A 136 -1.45 -5.13 -12.80
CA ASN A 136 -2.02 -6.36 -13.33
C ASN A 136 -2.97 -6.07 -14.51
N SER A 137 -3.79 -5.03 -14.39
CA SER A 137 -4.66 -4.54 -15.45
C SER A 137 -4.96 -3.06 -15.27
N ILE A 138 -5.24 -2.37 -16.37
CA ILE A 138 -5.57 -0.95 -16.41
C ILE A 138 -6.51 -0.69 -17.59
N GLU A 139 -7.54 0.14 -17.37
CA GLU A 139 -8.49 0.53 -18.40
C GLU A 139 -8.49 2.04 -18.57
N TYR A 140 -8.75 2.50 -19.81
CA TYR A 140 -8.74 3.91 -20.18
C TYR A 140 -10.07 4.32 -20.82
N ASN A 141 -10.50 5.55 -20.55
CA ASN A 141 -11.59 6.17 -21.28
C ASN A 141 -11.12 6.78 -22.63
N SER A 142 -12.07 7.32 -23.39
CA SER A 142 -11.81 7.96 -24.70
C SER A 142 -10.87 9.17 -24.64
N ASP A 143 -10.74 9.80 -23.46
CA ASP A 143 -9.89 10.97 -23.24
C ASP A 143 -8.45 10.57 -22.83
N GLY A 144 -8.15 9.27 -22.82
CA GLY A 144 -6.83 8.75 -22.43
C GLY A 144 -6.58 8.78 -20.92
N ARG A 145 -7.62 8.91 -20.09
CA ARG A 145 -7.50 8.83 -18.63
C ARG A 145 -7.78 7.40 -18.18
N PHE A 146 -6.95 6.86 -17.30
CA PHE A 146 -7.25 5.54 -16.74
C PHE A 146 -8.39 5.64 -15.73
N THR A 147 -9.38 4.74 -15.87
CA THR A 147 -10.63 4.71 -15.09
C THR A 147 -10.73 3.48 -14.20
N TYR A 148 -9.83 2.52 -14.36
CA TYR A 148 -9.75 1.31 -13.55
C TYR A 148 -8.29 0.91 -13.41
N ILE A 149 -7.91 0.41 -12.23
CA ILE A 149 -6.60 -0.19 -12.01
C ILE A 149 -6.69 -1.40 -11.08
N ASN A 150 -5.96 -2.45 -11.45
CA ASN A 150 -5.60 -3.56 -10.58
C ASN A 150 -4.09 -3.52 -10.38
N ILE A 151 -3.66 -3.28 -9.15
CA ILE A 151 -2.26 -3.01 -8.82
C ILE A 151 -1.91 -3.59 -7.46
N ASP A 152 -0.75 -4.25 -7.38
CA ASP A 152 -0.09 -4.65 -6.15
C ASP A 152 1.15 -3.77 -5.95
N TYR A 153 1.49 -3.42 -4.71
CA TYR A 153 2.67 -2.60 -4.44
C TYR A 153 3.35 -2.93 -3.11
N THR A 154 4.67 -2.75 -3.10
CA THR A 154 5.54 -2.94 -1.94
C THR A 154 6.52 -1.78 -1.84
N PHE A 155 6.65 -1.20 -0.64
CA PHE A 155 7.60 -0.15 -0.35
C PHE A 155 8.33 -0.44 0.96
N ASN A 156 9.64 -0.18 0.98
CA ASN A 156 10.51 -0.51 2.09
C ASN A 156 11.33 0.71 2.53
N TRP A 157 11.33 0.97 3.83
CA TRP A 157 12.27 1.82 4.55
C TRP A 157 13.02 0.97 5.58
N ASP A 158 14.08 1.54 6.19
CA ASP A 158 14.71 0.92 7.35
C ASP A 158 13.71 0.72 8.50
N GLY A 159 13.32 -0.53 8.74
CA GLY A 159 12.36 -0.93 9.77
C GLY A 159 10.87 -0.73 9.45
N ILE A 160 10.52 -0.34 8.21
CA ILE A 160 9.12 -0.19 7.77
C ILE A 160 8.92 -0.87 6.42
N GLU A 161 8.05 -1.86 6.39
CA GLU A 161 7.57 -2.53 5.18
C GLU A 161 6.09 -2.21 4.97
N ILE A 162 5.76 -1.79 3.75
CA ILE A 162 4.40 -1.51 3.31
C ILE A 162 4.06 -2.43 2.15
N ASN A 163 3.02 -3.24 2.32
CA ASN A 163 2.49 -4.13 1.28
C ASN A 163 1.02 -3.79 1.06
N GLY A 164 0.62 -3.50 -0.18
CA GLY A 164 -0.75 -3.14 -0.47
C GLY A 164 -1.20 -3.54 -1.86
N ASN A 165 -2.49 -3.39 -2.09
CA ASN A 165 -3.12 -3.60 -3.38
C ASN A 165 -4.32 -2.67 -3.55
N TYR A 166 -4.73 -2.50 -4.80
CA TYR A 166 -5.99 -1.89 -5.14
C TYR A 166 -6.53 -2.51 -6.43
N ASN A 167 -7.82 -2.81 -6.43
CA ASN A 167 -8.54 -3.36 -7.56
C ASN A 167 -9.91 -2.68 -7.65
N GLY A 168 -10.02 -1.69 -8.54
CA GLY A 168 -11.24 -0.88 -8.63
C GLY A 168 -11.15 0.30 -9.57
N GLU A 169 -12.22 1.09 -9.55
CA GLU A 169 -12.36 2.32 -10.32
C GLU A 169 -11.38 3.39 -9.85
N VAL A 170 -10.98 4.27 -10.77
CA VAL A 170 -10.10 5.41 -10.49
C VAL A 170 -10.80 6.68 -10.92
N ASP A 171 -10.99 7.57 -9.96
CA ASP A 171 -11.55 8.89 -10.19
C ASP A 171 -10.47 9.89 -10.60
N TYR A 172 -10.88 10.83 -11.44
CA TYR A 172 -10.01 11.93 -11.85
C TYR A 172 -10.06 13.08 -10.85
N MET A 173 -8.92 13.42 -10.25
CA MET A 173 -8.77 14.66 -9.48
C MET A 173 -8.06 15.73 -10.33
N PRO A 174 -8.74 16.87 -10.62
CA PRO A 174 -8.14 17.99 -11.32
C PRO A 174 -7.07 18.73 -10.51
#